data_AF-A0A2N0PZT2-F1
#
_entry.id   AF-A0A2N0PZT2-F1
#
_cell.length_a   1.000
_cell.length_b   1.000
_cell.length_c   1.000
_cell.angle_alpha   90.00
_cell.angle_beta   90.00
_cell.angle_gamma   90.00
#
_symmetry.space_group_name_H-M   'P 1'
#
loop_
_entity.id
_entity.type
_entity.pdbx_description
1 polymer ?
#
loop_
_entity_poly.entity_id
_entity_poly.type
_entity_poly.pdbx_seq_one_letter_code
_entity_poly.pdbx_strand_id
1 'polypeptide(L)'
;MQNKCRGQSTTILVIKIKESGIIIGGYNPLVWNCVYSYSKRSGITEVWEKTTESFIFSLGNKKDFEKIEISRVVNREYAIYETIYTNNALNFGNSDLVINGANGTCNKKYYESNILDTNNFSIEEMEIFKFYQSK
;
A
#
# COMPACT_ATOMS: atom_id res chain seq x y z
N MET A 1 -7.25 0.31 10.79
CA MET A 1 -6.05 1.02 10.26
C MET A 1 -6.40 2.28 9.48
N GLN A 2 -7.50 2.32 8.70
CA GLN A 2 -7.92 3.51 7.96
C GLN A 2 -8.04 4.80 8.81
N ASN A 3 -8.49 4.72 10.08
CA ASN A 3 -8.50 5.89 10.97
C ASN A 3 -7.10 6.50 11.21
N LYS A 4 -6.03 5.70 11.14
CA LYS A 4 -4.65 6.19 11.23
C LYS A 4 -4.17 6.85 9.95
N CYS A 5 -4.89 6.75 8.82
CA CYS A 5 -4.54 7.28 7.49
C CYS A 5 -5.53 8.32 6.94
N ARG A 6 -6.73 8.41 7.54
CA ARG A 6 -7.81 9.27 7.06
C ARG A 6 -7.39 10.74 6.99
N GLY A 7 -7.61 11.35 5.81
CA GLY A 7 -7.33 12.77 5.59
C GLY A 7 -5.84 13.14 5.60
N GLN A 8 -4.96 12.15 5.53
CA GLN A 8 -3.52 12.39 5.53
C GLN A 8 -3.00 12.50 4.13
N SER A 9 -2.17 13.50 3.90
CA SER A 9 -1.30 13.63 2.74
C SER A 9 -0.35 12.44 2.64
N THR A 10 0.46 12.48 1.58
CA THR A 10 1.67 11.69 1.35
C THR A 10 2.11 10.80 2.52
N THR A 11 2.02 9.48 2.29
CA THR A 11 2.33 8.45 3.28
C THR A 11 3.39 7.49 2.78
N ILE A 12 4.21 6.98 3.70
CA ILE A 12 5.04 5.78 3.50
C ILE A 12 4.59 4.73 4.48
N LEU A 13 4.18 3.58 3.96
CA LEU A 13 3.94 2.34 4.68
C LEU A 13 5.26 1.57 4.76
N VAL A 14 5.64 1.11 5.95
CA VAL A 14 6.76 0.22 6.18
C VAL A 14 6.28 -0.99 6.97
N ILE A 15 6.58 -2.19 6.48
CA ILE A 15 6.17 -3.46 7.06
C ILE A 15 7.38 -4.33 7.24
N LYS A 16 7.51 -4.93 8.43
CA LYS A 16 8.39 -6.05 8.67
C LYS A 16 7.60 -7.35 8.60
N ILE A 17 8.02 -8.24 7.71
CA ILE A 17 7.41 -9.56 7.56
C ILE A 17 7.92 -10.49 8.66
N LYS A 18 6.98 -11.23 9.27
CA LYS A 18 7.28 -12.22 10.30
C LYS A 18 8.18 -13.33 9.74
N GLU A 19 9.07 -13.85 10.58
CA GLU A 19 10.02 -14.94 10.27
C GLU A 19 11.14 -14.55 9.29
N SER A 20 10.83 -13.98 8.13
CA SER A 20 11.83 -13.59 7.14
C SER A 20 12.60 -12.33 7.54
N GLY A 21 11.96 -11.45 8.32
CA GLY A 21 12.50 -10.13 8.67
C GLY A 21 12.65 -9.19 7.48
N ILE A 22 12.07 -9.54 6.32
CA ILE A 22 12.09 -8.70 5.12
C ILE A 22 11.28 -7.44 5.39
N ILE A 23 11.82 -6.30 4.97
CA ILE A 23 11.14 -5.02 5.04
C ILE A 23 10.53 -4.72 3.67
N ILE A 24 9.22 -4.53 3.61
CA ILE A 24 8.49 -4.09 2.42
C ILE A 24 7.70 -2.82 2.72
N GLY A 25 7.14 -2.21 1.68
CA GLY A 25 6.26 -1.08 1.89
C GLY A 25 5.75 -0.45 0.61
N GLY A 26 5.15 0.72 0.78
CA GLY A 26 4.60 1.49 -0.31
C GLY A 26 4.52 2.97 0.01
N TYR A 27 4.84 3.79 -0.98
CA TYR A 27 4.64 5.23 -0.95
C TYR A 27 3.36 5.58 -1.69
N ASN A 28 2.46 6.29 -1.02
CA ASN A 28 1.29 6.90 -1.65
C ASN A 28 1.39 8.42 -1.51
N PRO A 29 1.50 9.19 -2.61
CA PRO A 29 1.54 10.65 -2.58
C PRO A 29 0.18 11.27 -2.26
N LEU A 30 -0.92 10.54 -2.49
CA LEU A 30 -2.28 11.04 -2.42
C LEU A 30 -2.83 11.00 -1.00
N VAL A 31 -3.91 11.74 -0.81
CA VAL A 31 -4.72 11.63 0.41
C VAL A 31 -5.54 10.34 0.35
N TRP A 32 -5.51 9.56 1.43
CA TRP A 32 -6.40 8.41 1.57
C TRP A 32 -7.85 8.89 1.79
N ASN A 33 -8.63 8.84 0.72
CA ASN A 33 -10.00 9.33 0.65
C ASN A 33 -10.94 8.19 1.03
N CYS A 34 -11.02 7.85 2.32
CA CYS A 34 -11.83 6.73 2.79
C CYS A 34 -13.21 6.73 2.12
N VAL A 35 -13.45 5.75 1.24
CA VAL A 35 -14.65 5.66 0.37
C VAL A 35 -15.94 5.67 1.18
N TYR A 36 -15.87 5.39 2.48
CA TYR A 36 -16.97 5.51 3.43
C TYR A 36 -17.68 6.88 3.45
N SER A 37 -16.97 8.00 3.21
CA SER A 37 -17.63 9.32 3.13
C SER A 37 -18.32 9.57 1.78
N TYR A 38 -17.77 9.01 0.70
CA TYR A 38 -18.33 9.09 -0.64
C TYR A 38 -19.54 8.16 -0.81
N SER A 39 -19.48 6.95 -0.23
CA SER A 39 -20.51 5.92 -0.35
C SER A 39 -21.86 6.36 0.21
N LYS A 40 -21.87 7.07 1.35
CA LYS A 40 -23.10 7.61 1.96
C LYS A 40 -23.83 8.63 1.09
N ARG A 41 -23.14 9.28 0.16
CA ARG A 41 -23.72 10.37 -0.67
C ARG A 41 -23.96 9.97 -2.12
N SER A 42 -23.22 8.99 -2.63
CA SER A 42 -23.16 8.68 -4.07
C SER A 42 -23.45 7.22 -4.43
N GLY A 43 -23.56 6.32 -3.43
CA GLY A 43 -23.69 4.88 -3.67
C GLY A 43 -22.39 4.22 -4.17
N ILE A 44 -21.29 4.97 -4.31
CA ILE A 44 -20.00 4.44 -4.74
C ILE A 44 -19.36 3.66 -3.60
N THR A 45 -19.02 2.40 -3.84
CA THR A 45 -18.45 1.49 -2.84
C THR A 45 -16.97 1.19 -3.06
N GLU A 46 -16.44 1.58 -4.22
CA GLU A 46 -15.07 1.33 -4.68
C GLU A 46 -14.57 2.53 -5.50
N VAL A 47 -13.32 2.95 -5.28
CA VAL A 47 -12.70 4.08 -5.97
C VAL A 47 -11.26 3.75 -6.33
N TRP A 48 -10.86 4.20 -7.51
CA TRP A 48 -9.49 4.21 -7.96
C TRP A 48 -8.92 5.62 -7.87
N GLU A 49 -7.84 5.73 -7.12
CA GLU A 49 -7.08 6.98 -6.96
C GLU A 49 -5.87 6.94 -7.88
N LYS A 50 -5.74 7.98 -8.72
CA LYS A 50 -4.87 7.97 -9.90
C LYS A 50 -3.55 8.68 -9.63
N THR A 51 -2.43 8.02 -9.86
CA THR A 51 -1.09 8.63 -9.75
C THR A 51 -0.02 7.81 -10.45
N THR A 52 1.03 8.46 -10.94
CA THR A 52 2.27 7.83 -11.40
C THR A 52 3.35 7.80 -10.32
N GLU A 53 3.17 8.58 -9.26
CA GLU A 53 4.20 8.81 -8.25
C GLU A 53 4.15 7.78 -7.11
N SER A 54 3.14 6.92 -7.07
CA SER A 54 3.12 5.80 -6.13
C SER A 54 4.12 4.73 -6.54
N PHE A 55 4.74 4.11 -5.55
CA PHE A 55 5.62 2.97 -5.74
C PHE A 55 5.54 2.05 -4.53
N ILE A 56 5.80 0.77 -4.76
CA ILE A 56 5.97 -0.24 -3.71
C ILE A 56 7.43 -0.70 -3.71
N PHE A 57 7.90 -1.21 -2.58
CA PHE A 57 9.30 -1.59 -2.43
C PHE A 57 9.50 -2.81 -1.55
N SER A 58 10.65 -3.44 -1.74
CA SER A 58 11.25 -4.43 -0.85
C SER A 58 12.69 -4.03 -0.57
N LEU A 59 13.10 -4.01 0.70
CA LEU A 59 14.45 -3.63 1.13
C LEU A 59 15.27 -4.85 1.59
N GLY A 60 14.76 -6.06 1.39
CA GLY A 60 15.36 -7.30 1.90
C GLY A 60 15.27 -7.40 3.42
N ASN A 61 16.01 -8.34 3.99
CA ASN A 61 16.26 -8.41 5.44
C ASN A 61 17.65 -7.84 5.71
N LYS A 62 17.91 -7.24 6.88
CA LYS A 62 19.15 -6.49 7.21
C LYS A 62 20.50 -7.17 6.90
N LYS A 63 20.50 -8.45 6.50
CA LYS A 63 21.66 -9.26 6.13
C LYS A 63 21.89 -9.37 4.62
N ASP A 64 20.85 -9.17 3.81
CA ASP A 64 20.86 -9.35 2.35
C ASP A 64 20.14 -8.18 1.68
N PHE A 65 20.94 -7.22 1.19
CA PHE A 65 20.48 -6.06 0.40
C PHE A 65 20.55 -6.32 -1.11
N GLU A 66 20.93 -7.53 -1.56
CA GLU A 66 20.98 -7.84 -3.00
C GLU A 66 19.59 -7.89 -3.64
N LYS A 67 18.54 -7.99 -2.81
CA LYS A 67 17.12 -8.02 -3.23
C LYS A 67 16.36 -6.72 -2.93
N ILE A 68 17.02 -5.56 -3.02
CA ILE A 68 16.29 -4.28 -2.99
C ILE A 68 15.57 -4.08 -4.32
N GLU A 69 14.25 -3.95 -4.26
CA GLU A 69 13.38 -3.73 -5.42
C GLU A 69 12.50 -2.50 -5.18
N ILE A 70 12.35 -1.65 -6.19
CA ILE A 70 11.35 -0.59 -6.24
C ILE A 70 10.51 -0.84 -7.49
N SER A 71 9.20 -0.98 -7.30
CA SER A 71 8.24 -1.25 -8.35
C SER A 71 7.29 -0.07 -8.44
N ARG A 72 7.26 0.62 -9.58
CA ARG A 72 6.43 1.82 -9.80
C ARG A 72 5.13 1.48 -10.52
N VAL A 73 4.17 2.40 -10.48
CA VAL A 73 2.90 2.26 -11.20
C VAL A 73 3.14 2.26 -12.71
N VAL A 74 2.64 1.23 -13.40
CA VAL A 74 2.61 1.15 -14.88
C VAL A 74 1.34 1.80 -15.42
N ASN A 75 0.19 1.50 -14.79
CA ASN A 75 -1.10 2.08 -15.17
C ASN A 75 -1.60 3.04 -14.09
N ARG A 76 -1.46 4.34 -14.34
CA ARG A 76 -1.88 5.41 -13.43
C ARG A 76 -3.33 5.33 -12.99
N GLU A 77 -4.21 4.73 -13.80
CA GLU A 77 -5.63 4.59 -13.49
C GLU A 77 -5.88 3.60 -12.35
N TYR A 78 -4.88 2.77 -12.02
CA TYR A 78 -5.00 1.68 -11.05
C TYR A 78 -3.89 1.74 -9.98
N ALA A 79 -3.50 2.94 -9.54
CA ALA A 79 -2.42 3.09 -8.57
C ALA A 79 -2.84 2.68 -7.15
N ILE A 80 -3.93 3.27 -6.65
CA ILE A 80 -4.43 3.05 -5.30
C ILE A 80 -5.91 2.65 -5.37
N TYR A 81 -6.25 1.58 -4.68
CA TYR A 81 -7.61 1.06 -4.63
C TYR A 81 -8.20 1.30 -3.24
N GLU A 82 -9.38 1.89 -3.18
CA GLU A 82 -10.11 2.06 -1.94
C GLU A 82 -11.49 1.40 -2.07
N THR A 83 -11.90 0.65 -1.05
CA THR A 83 -13.21 -0.02 -1.02
C THR A 83 -13.75 -0.09 0.40
N ILE A 84 -15.07 -0.11 0.54
CA ILE A 84 -15.74 -0.32 1.83
C ILE A 84 -15.93 -1.80 2.17
N TYR A 85 -15.77 -2.72 1.20
CA TYR A 85 -16.07 -4.14 1.39
C TYR A 85 -14.93 -4.89 2.09
N THR A 86 -13.68 -4.52 1.80
CA THR A 86 -12.53 -5.11 2.49
C THR A 86 -12.19 -4.24 3.70
N ASN A 87 -12.61 -4.70 4.87
CA ASN A 87 -12.32 -4.03 6.12
C ASN A 87 -10.82 -3.78 6.27
N ASN A 88 -10.41 -2.51 6.26
CA ASN A 88 -9.09 -2.03 6.65
C ASN A 88 -7.92 -2.19 5.66
N ALA A 89 -8.18 -2.38 4.35
CA ALA A 89 -7.11 -2.52 3.38
C ALA A 89 -6.38 -1.20 3.06
N LEU A 90 -5.06 -1.15 3.28
CA LEU A 90 -4.17 -0.32 2.45
C LEU A 90 -3.92 -1.13 1.19
N ASN A 91 -4.19 -0.55 0.03
CA ASN A 91 -4.24 -1.32 -1.20
C ASN A 91 -3.63 -0.55 -2.37
N PHE A 92 -2.47 -1.01 -2.79
CA PHE A 92 -1.76 -0.57 -3.98
C PHE A 92 -2.10 -1.55 -5.10
N GLY A 93 -2.68 -1.03 -6.19
CA GLY A 93 -2.95 -1.82 -7.39
C GLY A 93 -4.04 -2.90 -7.29
N ASN A 94 -4.87 -2.92 -6.25
CA ASN A 94 -5.88 -3.96 -6.01
C ASN A 94 -5.31 -5.40 -5.86
N SER A 95 -3.99 -5.54 -5.81
CA SER A 95 -3.32 -6.83 -5.64
C SER A 95 -1.82 -6.69 -5.45
N ASP A 96 -1.19 -5.64 -6.01
CA ASP A 96 0.27 -5.46 -6.00
C ASP A 96 0.85 -5.36 -4.58
N LEU A 97 0.15 -4.67 -3.66
CA LEU A 97 0.37 -4.76 -2.22
C LEU A 97 -0.93 -4.48 -1.47
N VAL A 98 -1.46 -5.48 -0.75
CA VAL A 98 -2.72 -5.37 0.00
C VAL A 98 -2.51 -5.76 1.46
N ILE A 99 -2.96 -4.91 2.38
CA ILE A 99 -2.80 -5.12 3.83
C ILE A 99 -4.14 -5.41 4.49
N ASN A 100 -4.38 -6.65 4.90
CA ASN A 100 -5.64 -7.11 5.48
C ASN A 100 -5.46 -7.53 6.94
N GLY A 101 -5.48 -6.54 7.84
CA GLY A 101 -5.31 -6.79 9.27
C GLY A 101 -3.87 -7.17 9.62
N ALA A 102 -3.67 -8.40 10.10
CA ALA A 102 -2.35 -8.91 10.49
C ALA A 102 -1.62 -9.65 9.34
N ASN A 103 -2.22 -9.68 8.15
CA ASN A 103 -1.67 -10.35 6.97
C ASN A 103 -1.68 -9.40 5.77
N GLY A 104 -0.92 -9.74 4.75
CA GLY A 104 -0.99 -9.04 3.47
C GLY A 104 -0.71 -9.96 2.29
N THR A 105 -0.96 -9.43 1.11
CA THR A 105 -0.71 -10.11 -0.16
C THR A 105 0.01 -9.23 -1.16
N CYS A 106 0.80 -9.84 -2.04
CA CYS A 106 1.52 -9.18 -3.14
C CYS A 106 1.34 -10.02 -4.41
N ASN A 107 0.57 -9.55 -5.37
CA ASN A 107 0.43 -10.16 -6.69
C ASN A 107 0.53 -9.05 -7.73
N LYS A 108 1.65 -9.03 -8.47
CA LYS A 108 1.89 -7.98 -9.46
C LYS A 108 0.80 -7.96 -10.54
N LYS A 109 0.25 -6.77 -10.77
CA LYS A 109 -0.79 -6.50 -11.76
C LYS A 109 -0.61 -5.14 -12.43
N TYR A 110 -0.55 -4.05 -11.66
CA TYR A 110 -0.47 -2.68 -12.19
C TYR A 110 0.83 -1.95 -11.86
N TYR A 111 1.72 -2.58 -11.09
CA TYR A 111 3.06 -2.09 -10.81
C TYR A 111 4.09 -2.87 -11.65
N GLU A 112 5.32 -2.36 -11.78
CA GLU A 112 6.35 -2.87 -12.71
C GLU A 112 6.78 -4.33 -12.39
N SER A 113 7.05 -4.60 -11.13
CA SER A 113 7.67 -5.83 -10.62
C SER A 113 6.96 -6.39 -9.38
N ASN A 114 7.14 -7.69 -9.13
CA ASN A 114 6.85 -8.25 -7.80
C ASN A 114 7.88 -7.74 -6.79
N ILE A 115 7.44 -7.48 -5.55
CA ILE A 115 8.34 -7.10 -4.44
C ILE A 115 8.66 -8.28 -3.50
N LEU A 116 8.00 -9.42 -3.69
CA LEU A 116 8.21 -10.65 -2.94
C LEU A 116 8.10 -11.86 -3.86
N ASP A 117 8.83 -12.93 -3.52
CA ASP A 117 8.75 -14.23 -4.19
C ASP A 117 7.46 -15.00 -3.79
N THR A 118 6.79 -14.59 -2.71
CA THR A 118 5.58 -15.22 -2.18
C THR A 118 4.41 -14.25 -2.16
N ASN A 119 3.22 -14.74 -2.51
CA ASN A 119 2.04 -13.88 -2.65
C ASN A 119 1.33 -13.53 -1.35
N ASN A 120 1.64 -14.22 -0.24
CA ASN A 120 1.01 -14.01 1.07
C ASN A 120 2.09 -13.87 2.14
N PHE A 121 1.84 -13.02 3.14
CA PHE A 121 2.74 -12.84 4.27
C PHE A 121 1.98 -12.45 5.54
N SER A 122 2.59 -12.73 6.70
CA SER A 122 2.13 -12.25 8.00
C SER A 122 3.00 -11.08 8.47
N ILE A 123 2.34 -10.10 9.08
CA ILE A 123 2.98 -8.85 9.53
C ILE A 123 3.51 -9.07 10.95
N GLU A 124 4.81 -8.80 11.16
CA GLU A 124 5.40 -8.70 12.49
C GLU A 124 5.21 -7.29 13.05
N GLU A 125 5.53 -6.29 12.24
CA GLU A 125 5.48 -4.88 12.60
C GLU A 125 5.07 -4.05 11.40
N MET A 126 4.34 -2.97 11.64
CA MET A 126 3.91 -2.05 10.60
C MET A 126 3.88 -0.62 11.12
N GLU A 127 4.57 0.25 10.39
CA GLU A 127 4.64 1.68 10.65
C GLU A 127 4.12 2.47 9.45
N ILE A 128 3.51 3.62 9.72
CA ILE A 128 2.98 4.52 8.70
C ILE A 128 3.52 5.91 8.99
N PHE A 129 4.38 6.39 8.10
CA PHE A 129 4.97 7.72 8.15
C PHE A 129 4.16 8.68 7.30
N LYS A 130 4.05 9.92 7.77
CA LYS A 130 3.26 10.98 7.14
C LYS A 130 4.16 12.16 6.86
N PHE A 131 4.02 12.73 5.68
CA PHE A 131 4.76 13.92 5.30
C PHE A 131 3.84 15.14 5.35
N TYR A 132 4.30 16.18 6.05
CA TYR A 132 3.69 17.50 6.05
C TYR A 132 4.62 18.42 5.26
N GLN A 133 4.12 19.04 4.20
CA GLN A 133 4.84 20.15 3.58
C GLN A 133 4.80 21.33 4.54
N SER A 134 5.96 21.81 4.98
CA SER A 134 6.09 23.11 5.62
C SER A 134 5.78 24.18 4.57
N LYS A 135 4.82 25.06 4.89
CA LYS A 135 4.54 26.27 4.11
C LYS A 135 5.66 27.28 4.24
#